data_AF-D5MM97-F1
#
_entry.id   AF-D5MM97-F1
#
_cell.length_a   1.000
_cell.length_b   1.000
_cell.length_c   1.000
_cell.angle_alpha   90.00
_cell.angle_beta   90.00
_cell.angle_gamma   90.00
#
_symmetry.space_group_name_H-M   'P 1'
#
loop_
_entity.id
_entity.type
_entity.pdbx_description
1 polymer ?
#
loop_
_entity_poly.entity_id
_entity_poly.type
_entity_poly.pdbx_seq_one_letter_code
_entity_poly.pdbx_strand_id
1 'polypeptide(L)' 'MVHLIAKLVGFTGTITWDTTKPDGQPRRCLDTSRAEREFGFKARMPLEEGLRKTIERYKQTQLVTEYSFTGATPCVEGP' A
#
# COMPACT_ATOMS: atom_id res chain seq x y z
N MET A 1 -0.88 -1.47 12.54
CA MET A 1 -0.93 -1.34 11.06
C MET A 1 -1.85 -0.20 10.63
N VAL A 2 -3.17 -0.23 10.95
CA VAL A 2 -4.16 0.76 10.49
C VAL A 2 -3.72 2.22 10.72
N HIS A 3 -3.22 2.56 11.91
CA HIS A 3 -2.73 3.92 12.21
C HIS A 3 -1.56 4.38 11.33
N LEU A 4 -0.67 3.45 10.93
CA LEU A 4 0.45 3.80 10.04
C LEU A 4 -0.07 4.18 8.65
N ILE A 5 -1.05 3.43 8.14
CA ILE A 5 -1.70 3.74 6.87
C ILE A 5 -2.43 5.09 6.97
N ALA A 6 -3.22 5.30 8.02
CA ALA A 6 -3.92 6.55 8.28
C ALA A 6 -2.97 7.76 8.25
N LYS A 7 -1.82 7.66 8.94
CA LYS A 7 -0.75 8.67 8.89
C LYS A 7 -0.22 8.88 7.48
N LEU A 8 0.13 7.81 6.77
CA LEU A 8 0.73 7.90 5.42
C LEU A 8 -0.22 8.50 4.38
N VAL A 9 -1.53 8.34 4.54
CA VAL A 9 -2.53 8.91 3.61
C VAL A 9 -3.08 10.27 4.08
N GLY A 10 -2.72 10.73 5.28
CA GLY A 10 -3.24 11.98 5.85
C GLY A 10 -4.70 11.90 6.33
N PHE A 11 -5.17 10.72 6.75
CA PHE A 11 -6.52 10.53 7.26
C PHE A 11 -6.67 11.15 8.65
N THR A 12 -7.64 12.06 8.80
CA THR A 12 -7.92 12.80 10.05
C THR A 12 -9.25 12.42 10.70
N GLY A 13 -9.99 11.45 10.14
CA GLY A 13 -11.25 10.98 10.70
C GLY A 13 -11.07 10.01 11.87
N THR A 14 -12.20 9.52 12.39
CA THR A 14 -12.23 8.53 13.47
C THR A 14 -12.06 7.12 12.93
N ILE A 15 -11.20 6.33 13.59
CA ILE A 15 -11.09 4.89 13.32
C ILE A 15 -11.98 4.17 14.33
N THR A 16 -12.82 3.26 13.85
CA THR A 16 -13.70 2.43 14.69
C THR A 16 -13.51 0.95 14.32
N TRP A 17 -13.57 0.09 15.33
CA TRP A 17 -13.40 -1.35 15.20
C TRP A 17 -14.76 -2.01 15.42
N ASP A 18 -15.23 -2.73 14.41
CA ASP A 18 -16.50 -3.44 14.44
C ASP A 18 -16.31 -4.84 15.03
N THR A 19 -16.61 -4.99 16.32
CA THR A 19 -16.47 -6.26 17.06
C THR A 19 -17.52 -7.30 16.71
N THR A 20 -18.49 -6.99 15.84
CA THR A 20 -19.46 -7.98 15.34
C THR A 20 -18.83 -8.89 14.28
N LYS A 21 -17.70 -8.48 13.69
CA LYS A 21 -16.95 -9.28 12.72
C LYS A 21 -15.91 -10.14 13.44
N PRO A 22 -15.69 -11.39 13.00
CA PRO A 22 -14.69 -12.26 13.62
C PRO A 22 -13.29 -11.71 13.38
N ASP A 23 -12.47 -11.74 14.43
CA ASP A 23 -11.04 -11.51 14.29
C ASP A 23 -10.39 -12.68 13.52
N GLY A 24 -9.40 -12.34 12.70
CA GLY A 24 -8.57 -13.34 12.03
C GLY A 24 -7.59 -14.04 12.99
N GLN A 25 -6.70 -14.86 12.43
CA GLN A 25 -5.63 -15.48 13.21
C GLN A 25 -4.72 -14.39 13.86
N PRO A 26 -4.55 -14.36 15.19
CA PRO A 26 -3.84 -13.26 15.87
C PRO A 26 -2.38 -13.09 15.44
N ARG A 27 -1.71 -14.18 15.05
CA ARG A 27 -0.33 -14.17 14.58
C ARG A 27 -0.11 -15.26 13.55
N ARG A 28 0.49 -14.87 12.42
CA ARG A 28 1.03 -15.79 11.42
C ARG A 28 2.42 -15.32 11.03
N CYS A 29 3.42 -15.82 11.76
CA CYS A 29 4.83 -15.53 11.51
C CYS A 29 5.47 -16.70 10.77
N LEU A 30 6.38 -16.38 9.86
CA LEU A 30 7.18 -17.37 9.13
C LEU A 30 8.63 -17.26 9.60
N ASP A 31 9.28 -18.39 9.84
CA ASP A 31 10.73 -18.43 10.02
C ASP A 31 11.41 -18.37 8.64
N THR A 32 12.22 -17.33 8.43
CA THR A 32 12.96 -17.10 7.19
C THR A 32 14.40 -17.62 7.23
N SER A 33 14.83 -18.28 8.32
CA SER A 33 16.21 -18.75 8.52
C SER A 33 16.70 -19.65 7.39
N ARG A 34 15.83 -20.55 6.89
CA ARG A 34 16.15 -21.41 5.74
C ARG A 34 16.36 -20.60 4.47
N ALA A 35 15.51 -19.63 4.17
CA ALA A 35 15.66 -18.82 2.97
C ALA A 35 16.92 -17.95 3.01
N GLU A 36 17.27 -17.44 4.20
CA GLU A 36 18.53 -16.73 4.43
C GLU A 36 19.74 -17.63 4.17
N ARG A 37 19.77 -18.85 4.71
CA ARG A 37 20.91 -19.76 4.55
C ARG A 37 21.08 -20.27 3.13
N GLU A 38 19.99 -20.69 2.47
CA GLU A 38 20.07 -21.33 1.15
C GLU A 38 20.20 -20.31 0.00
N PHE A 39 19.63 -19.11 0.16
CA PHE A 39 19.53 -18.11 -0.92
C PHE A 39 20.11 -16.74 -0.56
N GLY A 40 20.63 -16.55 0.66
CA GLY A 40 21.04 -15.23 1.15
C GLY A 40 19.86 -14.27 1.30
N PHE A 41 18.62 -14.78 1.28
CA PHE A 41 17.44 -13.94 1.23
C PHE A 41 17.22 -13.20 2.55
N LYS A 42 17.15 -11.88 2.47
CA LYS A 42 16.76 -10.98 3.56
C LYS A 42 15.80 -9.93 3.03
N ALA A 43 14.70 -9.70 3.73
CA ALA A 43 13.82 -8.59 3.42
C ALA A 43 14.59 -7.26 3.63
N ARG A 44 14.75 -6.49 2.55
CA ARG A 44 15.49 -5.21 2.60
C ARG A 44 14.58 -4.00 2.71
N MET A 45 13.30 -4.16 2.38
CA MET A 45 12.32 -3.08 2.39
C MET A 45 11.64 -3.00 3.76
N PRO A 46 11.76 -1.89 4.48
CA PRO A 46 10.97 -1.64 5.67
C PRO A 46 9.48 -1.58 5.34
N LEU A 47 8.64 -2.05 6.27
CA LEU A 47 7.18 -2.09 6.08
C LEU A 47 6.60 -0.73 5.68
N GLU A 48 7.03 0.36 6.35
CA GLU A 48 6.55 1.71 6.06
C GLU A 48 6.92 2.16 4.64
N GLU A 49 8.12 1.84 4.17
CA GLU A 49 8.55 2.18 2.81
C GLU A 49 7.71 1.45 1.76
N GLY A 50 7.48 0.14 1.97
CA GLY A 50 6.61 -0.65 1.11
C GLY A 50 5.18 -0.12 1.06
N LEU A 51 4.62 0.28 2.21
CA LEU A 51 3.30 0.90 2.28
C LEU A 51 3.25 2.22 1.51
N ARG A 52 4.24 3.10 1.68
CA ARG A 52 4.31 4.39 0.97
C ARG A 52 4.34 4.18 -0.54
N LYS A 53 5.20 3.28 -1.03
CA LYS A 53 5.29 2.92 -2.46
C LYS A 53 3.97 2.37 -3.00
N THR A 54 3.28 1.54 -2.20
CA THR A 54 1.99 0.95 -2.59
C THR A 54 0.88 2.00 -2.68
N ILE A 55 0.82 2.92 -1.71
CA ILE A 55 -0.14 4.03 -1.70
C ILE A 55 0.09 4.93 -2.92
N GLU A 56 1.34 5.30 -3.20
CA GLU A 56 1.70 6.15 -4.34
C GLU A 56 1.29 5.48 -5.67
N ARG A 57 1.66 4.20 -5.85
CA ARG A 57 1.25 3.42 -7.03
C ARG A 57 -0.27 3.38 -7.18
N TYR A 58 -1.01 3.18 -6.09
CA TYR A 58 -2.47 3.11 -6.13
C TYR A 58 -3.07 4.44 -6.59
N LYS A 59 -2.60 5.58 -6.04
CA LYS A 59 -3.03 6.92 -6.46
C LYS A 59 -2.76 7.18 -7.95
N GLN A 60 -1.59 6.81 -8.44
CA GLN A 60 -1.23 6.95 -9.86
C GLN A 60 -2.10 6.09 -10.77
N THR A 61 -2.45 4.88 -10.34
CA THR A 61 -3.33 3.98 -11.12
C THR A 61 -4.75 4.56 -11.24
N GLN A 62 -5.27 5.19 -10.18
CA GLN A 62 -6.60 5.82 -10.19
C GLN A 62 -6.67 7.03 -11.15
N LEU A 63 -5.57 7.78 -11.28
CA LEU A 63 -5.48 8.88 -12.26
C LEU A 63 -5.58 8.38 -13.71
N VAL A 64 -5.03 7.21 -14.01
CA VAL A 64 -5.11 6.61 -15.36
C VAL A 64 -6.51 6.07 -15.66
N THR A 65 -7.22 5.53 -14.67
CA THR A 65 -8.59 5.03 -14.86
C THR A 65 -9.62 6.15 -15.03
N GLU A 66 -9.46 7.29 -14.36
CA GLU A 66 -10.33 8.46 -14.59
C GLU A 66 -10.05 9.09 -15.97
N TYR A 67 -8.78 9.16 -16.39
CA TYR A 67 -8.40 9.75 -17.69
C TYR A 67 -8.71 8.85 -18.89
N SER A 68 -8.84 7.53 -18.69
CA SER A 68 -9.22 6.59 -19.75
C SER A 68 -10.74 6.52 -19.98
N PHE A 69 -11.55 7.17 -19.13
CA PHE A 69 -13.00 7.27 -19.31
C PHE A 69 -13.44 8.64 -19.84
N THR A 70 -12.71 9.71 -19.56
CA THR A 70 -12.87 11.00 -20.25
C THR A 70 -11.82 11.11 -21.35
N GLY A 71 -12.19 10.76 -22.58
CA GLY A 71 -11.35 10.98 -23.76
C GLY A 71 -11.08 12.46 -24.00
N ALA A 72 -10.12 13.03 -23.28
CA ALA A 72 -9.52 14.32 -23.56
C ALA A 72 -8.02 14.11 -23.67
N THR A 73 -7.52 14.02 -24.89
CA THR A 73 -6.09 14.14 -25.20
C THR A 73 -5.59 15.46 -24.58
N PRO A 74 -4.50 15.47 -23.79
CA PRO A 74 -3.88 16.73 -23.43
C PRO A 74 -3.22 17.26 -24.70
N CYS A 75 -3.76 18.35 -25.25
CA CYS A 75 -3.05 19.17 -26.23
C CYS A 75 -1.77 19.65 -25.55
N VAL A 76 -0.66 18.98 -25.84
CA VAL A 76 0.67 19.49 -25.54
C VAL A 76 0.92 20.64 -26.50
N GLU A 77 0.67 21.87 -26.06
CA GLU A 77 1.24 23.04 -26.72
C GLU A 77 2.74 23.04 -26.39
N GLY A 78 3.53 22.52 -27.34
CA GLY A 78 4.96 22.78 -27.41
C GLY A 78 5.22 24.25 -27.77
N PRO A 79 6.47 24.71 -27.64
CA PRO A 79 6.85 26.12 -27.80
C PRO A 79 6.61 26.66 -29.20
#